data_AF-A0A3B9AMB3-F1
#
_entry.id   AF-A0A3B9AMB3-F1
#
_cell.length_a   1.000
_cell.length_b   1.000
_cell.length_c   1.000
_cell.angle_alpha   90.00
_cell.angle_beta   90.00
_cell.angle_gamma   90.00
#
_symmetry.space_group_name_H-M   'P 1'
#
loop_
_entity.id
_entity.type
_entity.pdbx_description
1 polymer ?
#
loop_
_entity_poly.entity_id
_entity_poly.type
_entity_poly.pdbx_seq_one_letter_code
_entity_poly.pdbx_strand_id
1 'polypeptide(L)' 'LYIRSFGSFVIKRRAKKVGRNIKKGKSIEIPEHYIPSFKPAKVFTDEVKSHVHSLPED' A
#
# COMPACT_ATOMS: atom_id res chain seq x y z
N LEU A 1 13.85 -0.44 4.38
CA LEU A 1 14.20 0.73 5.21
C LEU A 1 13.36 0.70 6.48
N TYR A 2 13.96 0.90 7.66
CA TYR A 2 13.28 0.92 8.95
C TYR A 2 13.52 2.26 9.65
N ILE A 3 12.44 2.90 10.11
CA ILE A 3 12.48 4.15 10.87
C ILE A 3 11.71 3.89 12.17
N ARG A 4 12.39 4.01 13.31
CA ARG A 4 11.79 3.80 14.63
C ARG A 4 10.64 4.79 14.85
N SER A 5 9.57 4.33 15.50
CA SER A 5 8.31 5.08 15.74
C SER A 5 7.46 5.39 14.50
N PHE A 6 8.02 5.41 13.29
CA PHE A 6 7.28 5.62 12.04
C PHE A 6 6.80 4.31 11.41
N GLY A 7 7.74 3.41 11.08
CA GLY A 7 7.42 2.16 10.41
C GLY A 7 8.54 1.62 9.54
N SER A 8 8.20 0.65 8.69
CA SER A 8 9.13 -0.04 7.81
C SER A 8 8.66 0.00 6.37
N PHE A 9 9.57 0.26 5.44
CA PHE A 9 9.38 0.01 4.02
C PHE A 9 10.01 -1.32 3.65
N VAL A 10 9.18 -2.22 3.14
CA VAL A 10 9.53 -3.58 2.76
C VAL A 10 9.20 -3.78 1.29
N ILE A 11 10.10 -4.44 0.56
CA ILE A 11 9.85 -4.85 -0.81
C ILE A 11 9.07 -6.17 -0.77
N LYS A 12 7.88 -6.21 -1.37
CA LYS A 12 7.05 -7.43 -1.49
C LYS A 12 7.10 -7.95 -2.92
N ARG A 13 7.31 -9.26 -3.07
CA ARG A 13 7.21 -9.97 -4.34
C ARG A 13 5.75 -10.30 -4.62
N ARG A 14 5.26 -9.97 -5.82
CA ARG A 14 3.93 -10.36 -6.29
C ARG A 14 4.09 -11.38 -7.41
N ALA A 15 3.50 -12.55 -7.21
CA ALA A 15 3.43 -13.58 -8.23
C ALA A 15 2.65 -13.09 -9.46
N LYS A 16 2.96 -13.71 -10.60
CA LYS A 16 2.25 -13.53 -11.86
C LYS A 16 0.74 -13.77 -11.66
N LYS A 17 -0.09 -12.88 -12.18
CA LYS A 17 -1.55 -12.98 -12.06
C LYS A 17 -2.27 -12.40 -13.27
N VAL A 18 -3.50 -12.84 -13.51
CA VAL A 18 -4.39 -12.26 -14.52
C VAL A 18 -5.20 -11.14 -13.89
N GLY A 19 -5.10 -9.94 -14.46
CA GLY A 19 -5.89 -8.77 -14.10
C GLY A 19 -6.83 -8.35 -15.22
N ARG A 20 -7.54 -7.23 -15.02
CA ARG A 20 -8.45 -6.65 -16.01
C ARG A 20 -8.16 -5.16 -16.20
N ASN A 21 -8.05 -4.72 -17.45
CA ASN A 21 -8.02 -3.31 -17.77
C ASN A 21 -9.45 -2.76 -17.78
N ILE A 22 -9.81 -1.96 -16.77
CA ILE A 22 -11.18 -1.46 -16.57
C ILE A 22 -11.63 -0.62 -17.76
N LYS A 23 -10.75 0.22 -18.32
CA LYS A 23 -11.10 1.11 -19.45
C LYS A 23 -11.30 0.35 -20.77
N LYS A 24 -10.53 -0.72 -21.02
CA LYS A 24 -10.56 -1.46 -22.30
C LYS A 24 -11.39 -2.74 -22.25
N GLY A 25 -11.88 -3.14 -21.08
CA GLY A 25 -12.68 -4.35 -20.88
C GLY A 25 -11.93 -5.67 -21.11
N LYS A 26 -10.62 -5.64 -21.32
CA LYS A 26 -9.80 -6.83 -21.66
C LYS A 26 -9.05 -7.36 -20.44
N SER A 27 -8.89 -8.68 -20.38
CA SER A 27 -7.99 -9.33 -19.43
C SER A 27 -6.54 -9.09 -19.84
N ILE A 28 -5.66 -8.84 -18.86
CA ILE A 28 -4.23 -8.62 -19.06
C ILE A 28 -3.46 -9.52 -18.10
N GLU A 29 -2.40 -10.13 -18.61
CA GLU A 29 -1.46 -10.88 -17.79
C GLU A 29 -0.43 -9.94 -17.16
N ILE A 30 -0.36 -9.91 -15.84
CA ILE A 30 0.58 -9.06 -15.09
C ILE A 30 1.75 -9.95 -14.67
N PRO A 31 2.98 -9.66 -15.15
CA PRO A 31 4.15 -10.46 -14.81
C PRO A 31 4.50 -10.31 -13.32
N GLU A 32 5.36 -11.20 -12.85
CA GLU A 32 5.93 -11.10 -11.52
C GLU A 32 6.75 -9.81 -11.38
N HIS A 33 6.54 -9.10 -10.28
CA HIS A 33 7.22 -7.84 -10.00
C HIS A 33 7.30 -7.56 -8.50
N TYR A 34 8.14 -6.60 -8.16
CA TYR A 34 8.34 -6.13 -6.80
C TYR A 34 7.61 -4.82 -6.57
N ILE A 35 6.96 -4.69 -5.41
CA ILE A 35 6.30 -3.46 -5.01
C ILE A 35 6.85 -2.98 -3.66
N PRO A 36 7.00 -1.67 -3.46
CA PRO A 36 7.20 -1.12 -2.12
C PRO A 36 5.92 -1.28 -1.29
N SER A 37 6.07 -1.67 -0.02
CA SER A 37 4.99 -1.75 0.94
C SER A 37 5.42 -1.11 2.24
N PHE A 38 4.60 -0.18 2.74
CA PHE A 38 4.78 0.41 4.05
C PHE A 38 4.08 -0.45 5.12
N LYS A 39 4.79 -0.73 6.21
CA LYS A 39 4.27 -1.35 7.43
C LYS A 39 4.39 -0.33 8.55
N PRO A 40 3.28 0.35 8.93
CA PRO A 40 3.35 1.39 9.94
C PRO A 40 3.66 0.80 11.32
N ALA A 41 4.32 1.60 12.17
CA ALA A 41 4.50 1.29 13.57
C ALA A 41 3.20 1.56 14.36
N LYS A 42 3.04 0.88 15.49
CA LYS A 42 1.86 1.05 16.37
C LYS A 42 1.68 2.51 16.81
N VAL A 43 2.77 3.14 17.24
CA VAL A 43 2.78 4.54 17.71
C VAL A 43 2.22 5.48 16.62
N PHE A 44 2.75 5.39 15.40
CA PHE A 44 2.26 6.18 14.26
C PHE A 44 0.78 5.94 13.96
N THR A 45 0.30 4.68 13.97
CA THR A 45 -1.12 4.41 13.74
C THR A 45 -2.03 4.96 14.82
N ASP A 46 -1.58 4.94 16.08
CA ASP A 46 -2.37 5.44 17.21
C ASP A 46 -2.47 6.97 17.14
N GLU A 47 -1.36 7.67 16.84
CA GLU A 47 -1.33 9.12 16.63
C GLU A 47 -2.23 9.56 15.45
N VAL A 48 -2.18 8.88 14.31
CA VAL A 48 -3.03 9.27 13.16
C VAL A 48 -4.51 9.13 13.49
N LYS A 49 -4.89 8.06 14.18
CA LYS A 49 -6.30 7.80 14.56
C LYS A 49 -6.82 8.79 15.59
N SER A 50 -5.98 9.31 16.47
CA SER A 50 -6.42 10.29 17.48
C SER A 50 -6.62 11.70 16.90
N HIS A 51 -5.93 12.04 15.80
CA HIS A 51 -5.95 13.40 15.25
C HIS A 51 -6.82 13.55 13.99
N VAL A 52 -7.18 12.47 13.30
CA VAL A 52 -8.02 12.50 12.09
C VAL A 52 -9.41 11.94 12.39
N HIS A 53 -10.40 12.83 12.54
CA HIS A 53 -11.78 12.46 12.86
C HIS A 53 -12.70 12.39 11.64
N SER A 54 -12.39 13.13 10.57
CA SER A 54 -13.15 13.15 9.32
C SER A 54 -12.21 13.28 8.12
N LEU A 55 -12.70 12.88 6.95
CA LEU A 55 -12.01 13.16 5.69
C LEU A 55 -12.04 14.68 5.45
N PRO A 56 -10.94 15.29 4.98
CA PRO A 56 -11.00 16.66 4.49
C PRO A 56 -12.00 16.73 3.32
N GLU A 57 -12.82 17.78 3.26
CA GLU A 57 -13.59 18.10 2.06
C GLU A 57 -12.60 18.64 1.01
N ASP A 58 -12.57 18.02 -0.16
CA ASP A 58 -11.66 18.33 -1.27
C ASP A 58 -11.93 19.70 -1.91
#